data_AF-A0A5D4MI44-F1
#
_entry.id   AF-A0A5D4MI44-F1
#
_cell.length_a   1.000
_cell.length_b   1.000
_cell.length_c   1.000
_cell.angle_alpha   90.00
_cell.angle_beta   90.00
_cell.angle_gamma   90.00
#
_symmetry.space_group_name_H-M   'P 1'
#
loop_
_entity.id
_entity.type
_entity.pdbx_description
1 polymer ?
#
loop_
_entity_poly.entity_id
_entity_poly.type
_entity_poly.pdbx_seq_one_letter_code
_entity_poly.pdbx_strand_id
1 'polypeptide(L)'
;MKDKKINSILNGLLENKNQSIQKQEHQNSPTFNDIEYLTVIGNPVINININGSHDRNQDNKSAFRALKNTETLIPNSLMNYEVSFNDKLFDLNNEYDEAASTFVAKKKGVYLFTSTLLFLPDESESEYEFVMQLRVNGVAVDLEMDFTGANARIAGITDLCEIVSLEEGDEVDIIALSTVPGVIFPNMRTSFAGVKLI
;
A
#
# COMPACT_ATOMS: atom_id res chain seq x y z
N MET A 1 -40.14 -25.48 3.83
CA MET A 1 -39.59 -25.00 5.12
C MET A 1 -38.20 -24.34 5.00
N LYS A 2 -37.38 -24.68 3.98
CA LYS A 2 -36.05 -24.10 3.76
C LYS A 2 -36.08 -22.64 3.24
N ASP A 3 -37.05 -22.27 2.40
CA ASP A 3 -37.07 -20.96 1.74
C ASP A 3 -37.40 -19.78 2.68
N LYS A 4 -38.23 -20.02 3.70
CA LYS A 4 -38.52 -19.01 4.74
C LYS A 4 -37.28 -18.63 5.56
N LYS A 5 -36.36 -19.58 5.77
CA LYS A 5 -35.15 -19.34 6.56
C LYS A 5 -34.12 -18.53 5.79
N ILE A 6 -34.01 -18.73 4.48
CA ILE A 6 -33.11 -17.96 3.60
C ILE A 6 -33.61 -16.50 3.47
N ASN A 7 -34.91 -16.30 3.27
CA ASN A 7 -35.48 -14.95 3.18
C ASN A 7 -35.34 -14.15 4.49
N SER A 8 -35.42 -14.82 5.64
CA SER A 8 -35.16 -14.19 6.95
C SER A 8 -33.71 -13.74 7.10
N ILE A 9 -32.74 -14.49 6.56
CA ILE A 9 -31.32 -14.15 6.64
C ILE A 9 -30.99 -12.98 5.70
N LEU A 10 -31.54 -13.00 4.48
CA LEU A 10 -31.36 -11.90 3.51
C LEU A 10 -31.95 -10.58 4.02
N ASN A 11 -33.13 -10.62 4.65
CA ASN A 11 -33.73 -9.43 5.25
C ASN A 11 -32.88 -8.88 6.41
N GLY A 12 -32.33 -9.74 7.26
CA GLY A 12 -31.44 -9.31 8.34
C GLY A 12 -30.12 -8.68 7.84
N LEU A 13 -29.56 -9.17 6.72
CA LEU A 13 -28.37 -8.58 6.11
C LEU A 13 -28.64 -7.22 5.47
N LEU A 14 -29.82 -7.04 4.85
CA LEU A 14 -30.26 -5.77 4.28
C LEU A 14 -30.51 -4.72 5.36
N GLU A 15 -31.14 -5.10 6.47
CA GLU A 15 -31.35 -4.20 7.63
C GLU A 15 -30.03 -3.76 8.25
N ASN A 16 -29.06 -4.67 8.42
CA ASN A 16 -27.74 -4.34 8.95
C ASN A 16 -26.93 -3.42 8.02
N LYS A 17 -27.06 -3.59 6.69
CA LYS A 17 -26.44 -2.70 5.71
C LYS A 17 -27.07 -1.30 5.74
N ASN A 18 -28.39 -1.21 5.89
CA ASN A 18 -29.08 0.08 6.00
C ASN A 18 -28.74 0.81 7.31
N GLN A 19 -28.58 0.09 8.42
CA GLN A 19 -28.14 0.69 9.69
C GLN A 19 -26.69 1.18 9.66
N SER A 20 -25.79 0.50 8.94
CA SER A 20 -24.40 0.94 8.78
C SER A 20 -24.28 2.15 7.85
N ILE A 21 -25.09 2.22 6.79
CA ILE A 21 -25.19 3.40 5.92
C ILE A 21 -25.76 4.60 6.69
N GLN A 22 -26.83 4.42 7.48
CA GLN A 22 -27.39 5.52 8.30
C GLN A 22 -26.42 6.02 9.38
N LYS A 23 -25.58 5.15 9.95
CA LYS A 23 -24.52 5.55 10.89
C LYS A 23 -23.39 6.33 10.19
N GLN A 24 -23.05 5.99 8.94
CA GLN A 24 -22.10 6.76 8.14
C GLN A 24 -22.66 8.13 7.74
N GLU A 25 -23.96 8.24 7.45
CA GLU A 25 -24.63 9.53 7.18
C GLU A 25 -24.71 10.43 8.43
N HIS A 26 -24.91 9.85 9.62
CA HIS A 26 -24.93 10.61 10.88
C HIS A 26 -23.54 11.05 11.36
N GLN A 27 -22.46 10.43 10.89
CA GLN A 27 -21.08 10.82 11.23
C GLN A 27 -20.45 11.82 10.23
N ASN A 28 -21.03 11.97 9.04
CA ASN A 28 -20.52 12.85 7.98
C ASN A 28 -21.48 13.98 7.57
N SER A 29 -22.51 14.28 8.35
CA SER A 29 -23.39 15.43 8.07
C SER A 29 -22.73 16.73 8.54
N PRO A 30 -22.30 17.64 7.64
CA PRO A 30 -21.90 18.97 8.06
C PRO A 30 -23.15 19.71 8.53
N THR A 31 -23.12 20.28 9.74
CA THR A 31 -24.18 21.16 10.21
C THR A 31 -24.05 22.51 9.51
N PHE A 32 -24.68 22.63 8.34
CA PHE A 32 -24.88 23.93 7.67
C PHE A 32 -26.10 24.61 8.28
N ASN A 33 -25.89 25.27 9.41
CA ASN A 33 -26.83 26.26 9.91
C ASN A 33 -26.37 27.61 9.35
N ASP A 34 -26.98 28.03 8.24
CA ASP A 34 -27.26 29.42 7.85
C ASP A 34 -27.57 29.47 6.34
N ILE A 35 -28.80 29.09 5.96
CA ILE A 35 -29.33 29.33 4.61
C ILE A 35 -30.35 30.46 4.73
N GLU A 36 -29.90 31.70 4.51
CA GLU A 36 -30.82 32.80 4.21
C GLU A 36 -31.24 32.70 2.74
N TYR A 37 -32.53 32.59 2.48
CA TYR A 37 -33.08 32.67 1.12
C TYR A 37 -33.03 34.12 0.63
N LEU A 38 -31.98 34.47 -0.14
CA LEU A 38 -31.92 35.75 -0.86
C LEU A 38 -32.75 35.67 -2.14
N THR A 39 -33.97 36.21 -2.12
CA THR A 39 -34.73 36.51 -3.35
C THR A 39 -34.43 37.92 -3.84
N VAL A 40 -33.47 38.11 -4.76
CA VAL A 40 -33.48 39.25 -5.71
C VAL A 40 -32.81 38.87 -7.05
N ILE A 41 -33.43 39.36 -8.14
CA ILE A 41 -33.11 39.20 -9.56
C ILE A 41 -31.72 39.77 -9.91
N GLY A 42 -30.86 38.95 -10.50
CA GLY A 42 -29.53 39.30 -11.01
C GLY A 42 -28.56 38.13 -10.80
N ASN A 43 -27.60 37.90 -11.72
CA ASN A 43 -26.65 36.78 -11.66
C ASN A 43 -26.02 36.65 -10.26
N PRO A 44 -26.42 35.66 -9.45
CA PRO A 44 -25.90 35.57 -8.10
C PRO A 44 -24.46 35.07 -8.17
N VAL A 45 -23.53 35.87 -7.64
CA VAL A 45 -22.18 35.40 -7.34
C VAL A 45 -22.23 34.78 -5.96
N ILE A 46 -22.16 33.45 -5.90
CA ILE A 46 -22.09 32.72 -4.63
C ILE A 46 -20.62 32.70 -4.20
N ASN A 47 -20.29 33.47 -3.17
CA ASN A 47 -19.01 33.37 -2.48
C ASN A 47 -19.14 32.33 -1.36
N ILE A 48 -18.65 31.12 -1.61
CA ILE A 48 -18.60 30.07 -0.60
C ILE A 48 -17.34 30.28 0.25
N ASN A 49 -17.50 30.66 1.51
CA ASN A 49 -16.39 30.66 2.47
C ASN A 49 -16.33 29.30 3.16
N ILE A 50 -15.48 28.41 2.66
CA ILE A 50 -15.30 27.08 3.24
C ILE A 50 -14.31 27.20 4.41
N ASN A 51 -14.81 27.55 5.59
CA ASN A 51 -14.07 27.37 6.85
C ASN A 51 -14.21 25.93 7.35
N GLY A 52 -13.79 24.97 6.52
CA GLY A 52 -13.48 23.63 7.02
C GLY A 52 -12.10 23.71 7.66
N SER A 53 -11.95 23.27 8.90
CA SER A 53 -10.61 22.96 9.40
C SER A 53 -10.06 21.86 8.51
N HIS A 54 -9.21 22.20 7.53
CA HIS A 54 -8.22 21.26 7.05
C HIS A 54 -7.51 20.80 8.32
N ASP A 55 -7.66 19.52 8.67
CA ASP A 55 -6.80 18.91 9.66
C ASP A 55 -5.37 19.04 9.14
N ARG A 56 -4.69 20.14 9.50
CA ARG A 56 -3.27 20.38 9.24
C ARG A 56 -2.36 19.30 9.84
N ASN A 57 -2.97 18.32 10.53
CA ASN A 57 -2.36 17.11 11.04
C ASN A 57 -2.32 15.95 10.04
N GLN A 58 -3.09 15.97 8.94
CA GLN A 58 -3.01 14.93 7.93
C GLN A 58 -1.74 15.08 7.09
N ASP A 59 -1.34 16.32 6.79
CA ASP A 59 -0.10 16.63 6.07
C ASP A 59 1.17 16.11 6.78
N ASN A 60 1.12 15.81 8.08
CA ASN A 60 2.27 15.30 8.85
C ASN A 60 2.30 13.78 9.00
N LYS A 61 1.22 13.06 8.66
CA LYS A 61 1.18 11.60 8.78
C LYS A 61 1.67 10.97 7.49
N SER A 62 2.87 10.41 7.52
CA SER A 62 3.42 9.65 6.39
C SER A 62 3.47 8.18 6.76
N ALA A 63 2.66 7.38 6.09
CA ALA A 63 2.72 5.93 6.12
C ALA A 63 2.00 5.34 4.92
N PHE A 64 2.50 4.22 4.41
CA PHE A 64 1.83 3.45 3.37
C PHE A 64 2.02 1.95 3.58
N ARG A 65 1.15 1.16 2.95
CA ARG A 65 1.32 -0.28 2.78
C ARG A 65 0.73 -0.70 1.45
N ALA A 66 1.51 -1.45 0.67
CA ALA A 66 1.10 -2.06 -0.57
C ALA A 66 1.40 -3.57 -0.56
N LEU A 67 0.55 -4.33 -1.25
CA LEU A 67 0.72 -5.75 -1.50
C LEU A 67 1.02 -5.99 -2.98
N LYS A 68 1.50 -7.19 -3.27
CA LYS A 68 1.62 -7.71 -4.63
C LYS A 68 0.37 -8.50 -5.02
N ASN A 69 -0.27 -8.14 -6.13
CA ASN A 69 -1.39 -8.91 -6.69
C ASN A 69 -1.08 -9.62 -8.03
N THR A 70 0.09 -9.33 -8.62
CA THR A 70 0.55 -9.91 -9.90
C THR A 70 1.99 -10.40 -9.76
N GLU A 71 2.32 -11.52 -10.39
CA GLU A 71 3.68 -12.09 -10.39
C GLU A 71 4.74 -11.14 -10.98
N THR A 72 5.96 -11.19 -10.44
CA THR A 72 7.16 -10.62 -11.09
C THR A 72 8.06 -11.77 -11.50
N LEU A 73 8.34 -11.88 -12.80
CA LEU A 73 9.25 -12.89 -13.33
C LEU A 73 10.71 -12.46 -13.12
N ILE A 74 11.54 -13.40 -12.70
CA ILE A 74 13.01 -13.31 -12.69
C ILE A 74 13.50 -14.32 -13.75
N PRO A 75 13.55 -13.96 -15.04
CA PRO A 75 13.88 -14.89 -16.12
C PRO A 75 15.37 -15.26 -16.20
N ASN A 76 16.26 -14.39 -15.73
CA ASN A 76 17.70 -14.62 -15.75
C ASN A 76 18.27 -14.46 -14.34
N SER A 77 19.18 -15.37 -13.98
CA SER A 77 19.90 -15.29 -12.72
C SER A 77 20.87 -14.10 -12.66
N LEU A 78 21.16 -13.66 -11.43
CA LEU A 78 22.15 -12.63 -11.11
C LEU A 78 21.90 -11.26 -11.79
N MET A 79 20.63 -10.98 -12.11
CA MET A 79 20.18 -9.70 -12.70
C MET A 79 19.15 -9.04 -11.78
N ASN A 80 19.18 -7.71 -11.71
CA ASN A 80 18.21 -6.94 -10.91
C ASN A 80 16.89 -6.80 -11.65
N TYR A 81 15.79 -7.05 -10.94
CA TYR A 81 14.42 -6.85 -11.41
C TYR A 81 13.65 -5.95 -10.45
N GLU A 82 12.88 -5.02 -11.00
CA GLU A 82 11.92 -4.22 -10.24
C GLU A 82 10.79 -5.10 -9.71
N VAL A 83 10.43 -4.90 -8.45
CA VAL A 83 9.36 -5.66 -7.82
C VAL A 83 8.09 -4.81 -7.73
N SER A 84 7.00 -5.30 -8.33
CA SER A 84 5.73 -4.58 -8.29
C SER A 84 4.92 -4.90 -7.03
N PHE A 85 4.39 -3.85 -6.41
CA PHE A 85 3.39 -3.87 -5.34
C PHE A 85 2.23 -2.93 -5.70
N ASN A 86 1.30 -3.47 -6.47
CA ASN A 86 0.25 -2.75 -7.18
C ASN A 86 -1.12 -2.81 -6.50
N ASP A 87 -1.17 -3.23 -5.24
CA ASP A 87 -2.39 -3.26 -4.42
C ASP A 87 -2.17 -2.42 -3.15
N LYS A 88 -2.44 -1.12 -3.23
CA LYS A 88 -2.29 -0.20 -2.08
C LYS A 88 -3.42 -0.38 -1.08
N LEU A 89 -3.06 -0.78 0.14
CA LEU A 89 -4.01 -0.92 1.24
C LEU A 89 -4.34 0.43 1.87
N PHE A 90 -3.31 1.25 2.08
CA PHE A 90 -3.46 2.63 2.53
C PHE A 90 -2.22 3.46 2.17
N ASP A 91 -2.42 4.77 2.10
CA ASP A 91 -1.37 5.77 1.97
C ASP A 91 -1.89 7.07 2.59
N LEU A 92 -1.27 7.49 3.69
CA LEU A 92 -1.77 8.59 4.51
C LEU A 92 -1.45 9.97 3.92
N ASN A 93 -0.46 10.06 3.03
CA ASN A 93 0.02 11.33 2.48
C ASN A 93 0.16 11.32 0.94
N ASN A 94 -0.38 10.32 0.26
CA ASN A 94 -0.26 10.14 -1.19
C ASN A 94 1.21 10.16 -1.65
N GLU A 95 2.09 9.46 -0.93
CA GLU A 95 3.53 9.36 -1.21
C GLU A 95 3.88 8.09 -1.99
N TYR A 96 2.96 7.12 -2.07
CA TYR A 96 3.19 5.86 -2.77
C TYR A 96 2.49 5.82 -4.13
N ASP A 97 3.27 5.62 -5.19
CA ASP A 97 2.77 5.36 -6.55
C ASP A 97 2.71 3.85 -6.81
N GLU A 98 1.49 3.33 -6.97
CA GLU A 98 1.20 1.91 -7.19
C GLU A 98 1.65 1.41 -8.56
N ALA A 99 1.67 2.29 -9.56
CA ALA A 99 2.05 1.95 -10.93
C ALA A 99 3.56 1.80 -11.04
N ALA A 100 4.31 2.68 -10.37
CA ALA A 100 5.77 2.61 -10.30
C ALA A 100 6.26 1.67 -9.18
N SER A 101 5.41 1.37 -8.19
CA SER A 101 5.79 0.70 -6.95
C SER A 101 6.84 1.44 -6.12
N THR A 102 6.82 2.77 -6.19
CA THR A 102 7.82 3.67 -5.61
C THR A 102 7.19 4.58 -4.56
N PHE A 103 7.89 4.76 -3.44
CA PHE A 103 7.57 5.79 -2.44
C PHE A 103 8.38 7.05 -2.73
N VAL A 104 7.75 8.23 -2.68
CA VAL A 104 8.39 9.54 -2.85
C VAL A 104 8.18 10.36 -1.60
N ALA A 105 9.26 10.66 -0.87
CA ALA A 105 9.18 11.43 0.36
C ALA A 105 8.69 12.86 0.09
N LYS A 106 7.54 13.28 0.64
CA LYS A 106 7.07 14.68 0.53
C LYS A 106 7.68 15.60 1.58
N LYS A 107 8.38 15.04 2.56
CA LYS A 107 9.01 15.79 3.64
C LYS A 107 10.33 15.14 4.01
N LYS A 108 11.33 15.97 4.32
CA LYS A 108 12.53 15.51 5.01
C LYS A 108 12.18 14.80 6.31
N GLY A 109 12.88 13.72 6.63
CA GLY A 109 12.83 13.07 7.93
C GLY A 109 13.46 11.69 7.96
N VAL A 110 13.20 10.95 9.03
CA VAL A 110 13.65 9.57 9.19
C VAL A 110 12.47 8.64 8.98
N TYR A 111 12.66 7.63 8.14
CA TYR A 111 11.64 6.69 7.71
C TYR A 111 12.05 5.26 8.06
N LEU A 112 11.10 4.47 8.49
CA LEU A 112 11.22 3.02 8.58
C LEU A 112 10.55 2.40 7.36
N PHE A 113 11.26 1.54 6.65
CA PHE A 113 10.71 0.72 5.59
C PHE A 113 10.80 -0.75 5.94
N THR A 114 9.80 -1.51 5.50
CA THR A 114 9.82 -2.97 5.56
C THR A 114 9.28 -3.55 4.27
N SER A 115 9.92 -4.62 3.81
CA SER A 115 9.48 -5.38 2.65
C SER A 115 9.62 -6.85 2.93
N THR A 116 8.71 -7.65 2.38
CA THR A 116 8.73 -9.10 2.45
C THR A 116 8.48 -9.63 1.05
N LEU A 117 9.30 -10.57 0.57
CA LEU A 117 9.15 -11.21 -0.73
C LEU A 117 9.05 -12.72 -0.60
N LEU A 118 8.10 -13.33 -1.33
CA LEU A 118 8.01 -14.78 -1.48
C LEU A 118 8.58 -15.12 -2.86
N PHE A 119 9.68 -15.87 -2.90
CA PHE A 119 10.28 -16.32 -4.15
C PHE A 119 10.11 -17.82 -4.35
N LEU A 120 9.75 -18.20 -5.57
CA LEU A 120 9.65 -19.59 -6.02
C LEU A 120 10.60 -19.78 -7.21
N PRO A 121 11.62 -20.65 -7.12
CA PRO A 121 12.43 -20.99 -8.28
C PRO A 121 11.60 -21.77 -9.30
N ASP A 122 11.93 -21.65 -10.58
CA ASP A 122 11.29 -22.45 -11.63
C ASP A 122 11.52 -23.96 -11.41
N GLU A 123 12.71 -24.31 -10.91
CA GLU A 123 13.11 -25.68 -10.57
C GLU A 123 13.16 -25.88 -9.05
N SER A 124 12.21 -26.63 -8.48
CA SER A 124 12.06 -26.80 -7.03
C SER A 124 13.18 -27.58 -6.34
N GLU A 125 14.03 -28.26 -7.11
CA GLU A 125 15.16 -29.04 -6.59
C GLU A 125 16.45 -28.21 -6.46
N SER A 126 16.49 -27.02 -7.05
CA SER A 126 17.66 -26.13 -7.02
C SER A 126 17.83 -25.48 -5.64
N GLU A 127 19.07 -25.43 -5.17
CA GLU A 127 19.45 -24.46 -4.14
C GLU A 127 19.61 -23.08 -4.77
N TYR A 128 19.30 -22.04 -4.02
CA TYR A 128 19.39 -20.67 -4.51
C TYR A 128 19.67 -19.67 -3.40
N GLU A 129 20.25 -18.54 -3.79
CA GLU A 129 20.26 -17.32 -3.01
C GLU A 129 19.24 -16.37 -3.62
N PHE A 130 18.43 -15.75 -2.77
CA PHE A 130 17.51 -14.69 -3.15
C PHE A 130 17.91 -13.43 -2.40
N VAL A 131 18.03 -12.33 -3.14
CA VAL A 131 18.47 -11.04 -2.60
C VAL A 131 17.39 -10.01 -2.83
N MET A 132 17.09 -9.26 -1.78
CA MET A 132 16.24 -8.08 -1.82
C MET A 132 17.08 -6.86 -1.46
N GLN A 133 16.94 -5.78 -2.22
CA GLN A 133 17.62 -4.52 -1.95
C GLN A 133 16.60 -3.41 -1.80
N LEU A 134 16.78 -2.59 -0.77
CA LEU A 134 16.10 -1.32 -0.64
C LEU A 134 16.98 -0.24 -1.23
N ARG A 135 16.44 0.54 -2.17
CA ARG A 135 17.18 1.61 -2.82
C ARG A 135 16.60 2.96 -2.45
N VAL A 136 17.48 3.95 -2.35
CA VAL A 136 17.14 5.37 -2.34
C VAL A 136 17.72 6.00 -3.60
N ASN A 137 16.88 6.63 -4.42
CA ASN A 137 17.26 7.24 -5.70
C ASN A 137 18.06 6.29 -6.61
N GLY A 138 17.63 5.02 -6.67
CA GLY A 138 18.27 3.97 -7.48
C GLY A 138 19.58 3.41 -6.93
N VAL A 139 20.03 3.85 -5.74
CA VAL A 139 21.23 3.34 -5.07
C VAL A 139 20.82 2.45 -3.89
N ALA A 140 21.31 1.21 -3.84
CA ALA A 140 21.07 0.32 -2.72
C ALA A 140 21.65 0.90 -1.42
N VAL A 141 20.81 1.04 -0.40
CA VAL A 141 21.19 1.48 0.94
C VAL A 141 21.14 0.36 1.95
N ASP A 142 20.40 -0.71 1.66
CA ASP A 142 20.37 -1.96 2.42
C ASP A 142 20.13 -3.16 1.48
N LEU A 143 20.55 -4.33 1.95
CA LEU A 143 20.48 -5.60 1.23
C LEU A 143 20.26 -6.74 2.21
N GLU A 144 19.21 -7.53 1.97
CA GLU A 144 18.99 -8.81 2.64
C GLU A 144 19.19 -9.96 1.65
N MET A 145 19.81 -11.03 2.11
CA MET A 145 20.08 -12.23 1.32
C MET A 145 19.71 -13.47 2.12
N ASP A 146 18.87 -14.32 1.53
CA ASP A 146 18.56 -15.64 2.07
C ASP A 146 19.10 -16.74 1.16
N PHE A 147 19.63 -17.78 1.80
CA PHE A 147 19.94 -19.04 1.15
C PHE A 147 18.81 -20.06 1.39
N THR A 148 18.31 -20.65 0.32
CA THR A 148 17.38 -21.79 0.37
C THR A 148 18.06 -23.02 -0.20
N GLY A 149 18.20 -24.06 0.62
CA GLY A 149 18.81 -25.32 0.21
C GLY A 149 17.96 -26.11 -0.79
N ALA A 150 18.62 -26.99 -1.53
CA ALA A 150 17.98 -27.88 -2.49
C ALA A 150 16.85 -28.70 -1.85
N ASN A 151 15.76 -28.91 -2.60
CA ASN A 151 14.57 -29.68 -2.16
C ASN A 151 13.87 -29.08 -0.93
N ALA A 152 14.00 -27.78 -0.68
CA ALA A 152 13.24 -27.10 0.36
C ALA A 152 11.73 -27.30 0.12
N ARG A 153 11.01 -27.70 1.19
CA ARG A 153 9.56 -27.97 1.13
C ARG A 153 8.69 -26.73 1.37
N ILE A 154 9.33 -25.63 1.75
CA ILE A 154 8.69 -24.36 2.07
C ILE A 154 9.40 -23.32 1.21
N ALA A 155 8.63 -22.49 0.52
CA ALA A 155 9.13 -21.40 -0.29
C ALA A 155 9.96 -20.42 0.55
N GLY A 156 11.03 -19.90 -0.04
CA GLY A 156 11.85 -18.86 0.59
C GLY A 156 11.05 -17.58 0.77
N ILE A 157 11.10 -17.03 1.99
CA ILE A 157 10.55 -15.72 2.34
C ILE A 157 11.72 -14.89 2.85
N THR A 158 11.95 -13.76 2.20
CA THR A 158 12.99 -12.80 2.58
C THR A 158 12.35 -11.52 3.09
N ASP A 159 12.81 -11.07 4.26
CA ASP A 159 12.28 -9.92 4.99
C ASP A 159 13.38 -8.86 5.15
N LEU A 160 13.10 -7.62 4.72
CA LEU A 160 13.99 -6.47 4.88
C LEU A 160 13.34 -5.44 5.79
N CYS A 161 14.15 -4.80 6.63
CA CYS A 161 13.72 -3.74 7.54
C CYS A 161 14.86 -2.73 7.72
N GLU A 162 14.66 -1.49 7.25
CA GLU A 162 15.72 -0.47 7.28
C GLU A 162 15.19 0.89 7.73
N ILE A 163 16.03 1.67 8.41
CA ILE A 163 15.75 3.04 8.83
C ILE A 163 16.62 4.01 8.04
N VAL A 164 16.01 4.79 7.16
CA VAL A 164 16.71 5.73 6.28
C VAL A 164 16.34 7.18 6.58
N SER A 165 17.31 8.08 6.46
CA SER A 165 17.04 9.53 6.42
C SER A 165 16.82 9.94 4.97
N LEU A 166 15.67 10.56 4.69
CA LEU A 166 15.31 11.05 3.36
C LEU A 166 15.18 12.57 3.36
N GLU A 167 15.56 13.19 2.25
CA GLU A 167 15.17 14.54 1.89
C GLU A 167 13.82 14.54 1.17
N GLU A 168 13.22 15.72 1.01
CA GLU A 168 12.02 15.86 0.17
C GLU A 168 12.35 15.56 -1.30
N GLY A 169 11.56 14.68 -1.91
CA GLY A 169 11.71 14.23 -3.30
C GLY A 169 12.52 12.94 -3.45
N ASP A 170 13.13 12.41 -2.40
CA ASP A 170 13.84 11.12 -2.48
C ASP A 170 12.86 9.98 -2.78
N GLU A 171 13.28 9.10 -3.69
CA GLU A 171 12.51 7.94 -4.13
C GLU A 171 13.03 6.67 -3.46
N VAL A 172 12.12 5.80 -2.99
CA VAL A 172 12.43 4.52 -2.39
C VAL A 172 11.69 3.40 -3.10
N ASP A 173 12.43 2.38 -3.52
CA ASP A 173 11.89 1.19 -4.18
C ASP A 173 12.60 -0.09 -3.70
N ILE A 174 12.08 -1.23 -4.16
CA ILE A 174 12.64 -2.55 -3.91
C ILE A 174 13.03 -3.19 -5.25
N ILE A 175 14.25 -3.72 -5.29
CA ILE A 175 14.69 -4.61 -6.36
C ILE A 175 15.05 -5.97 -5.80
N ALA A 176 14.95 -6.98 -6.66
CA ALA A 176 15.31 -8.34 -6.31
C ALA A 176 16.17 -8.98 -7.40
N LEU A 177 16.98 -9.95 -7.00
CA LEU A 177 17.68 -10.86 -7.89
C LEU A 177 17.78 -12.25 -7.23
N SER A 178 18.03 -13.27 -8.04
CA SER A 178 18.28 -14.62 -7.56
C SER A 178 19.38 -15.29 -8.35
N THR A 179 20.04 -16.29 -7.77
CA THR A 179 21.01 -17.14 -8.48
C THR A 179 20.34 -18.11 -9.46
N VAL A 180 19.01 -18.25 -9.45
CA VAL A 180 18.24 -19.07 -10.39
C VAL A 180 17.02 -18.31 -10.93
N PRO A 181 16.50 -18.67 -12.12
CA PRO A 181 15.22 -18.15 -12.59
C PRO A 181 14.04 -18.55 -11.69
N GLY A 182 13.01 -17.73 -11.68
CA GLY A 182 11.81 -17.99 -10.89
C GLY A 182 10.80 -16.84 -10.89
N VAL A 183 9.94 -16.85 -9.88
CA VAL A 183 8.86 -15.88 -9.74
C VAL A 183 8.77 -15.35 -8.31
N ILE A 184 8.60 -14.03 -8.19
CA ILE A 184 8.12 -13.41 -6.96
C ILE A 184 6.60 -13.49 -6.97
N PHE A 185 6.06 -14.30 -6.08
CA PHE A 185 4.67 -14.72 -6.11
C PHE A 185 3.75 -13.73 -5.36
N PRO A 186 2.53 -13.46 -5.84
CA PRO A 186 1.56 -12.63 -5.11
C PRO A 186 1.00 -13.40 -3.91
N ASN A 187 1.26 -12.91 -2.70
CA ASN A 187 0.53 -13.34 -1.51
C ASN A 187 0.35 -12.18 -0.51
N MET A 188 -0.45 -12.41 0.54
CA MET A 188 -0.71 -11.40 1.59
C MET A 188 0.52 -10.95 2.40
N ARG A 189 1.62 -11.69 2.33
CA ARG A 189 2.91 -11.35 2.93
C ARG A 189 3.81 -10.58 1.96
N THR A 190 3.70 -10.78 0.65
CA THR A 190 4.50 -10.06 -0.34
C THR A 190 4.08 -8.61 -0.38
N SER A 191 4.82 -7.77 0.33
CA SER A 191 4.38 -6.44 0.72
C SER A 191 5.54 -5.47 0.85
N PHE A 192 5.24 -4.20 0.63
CA PHE A 192 6.14 -3.08 0.89
C PHE A 192 5.39 -2.05 1.71
N ALA A 193 6.00 -1.59 2.79
CA ALA A 193 5.41 -0.61 3.69
C ALA A 193 6.48 0.35 4.20
N GLY A 194 6.03 1.54 4.56
CA GLY A 194 6.89 2.53 5.19
C GLY A 194 6.12 3.47 6.09
N VAL A 195 6.83 4.08 7.03
CA VAL A 195 6.29 5.09 7.95
C VAL A 195 7.38 6.10 8.30
N LYS A 196 7.02 7.38 8.33
CA LYS A 196 7.89 8.41 8.88
C LYS A 196 7.90 8.34 10.41
N LEU A 197 9.09 8.26 10.99
CA LEU A 197 9.30 8.22 12.44
C LEU A 197 9.40 9.62 13.05
N ILE A 198 10.21 10.49 12.45
CA ILE A 198 10.49 11.88 12.89
C ILE A 198 10.71 12.82 11.73
#